data_AF-A0A6A4W418-F1
#
_entry.id   AF-A0A6A4W418-F1
#
_cell.length_a   1.000
_cell.length_b   1.000
_cell.length_c   1.000
_cell.angle_alpha   90.00
_cell.angle_beta   90.00
_cell.angle_gamma   90.00
#
_symmetry.space_group_name_H-M   'P 1'
#
loop_
_entity.id
_entity.type
_entity.pdbx_description
1 polymer ?
#
loop_
_entity_poly.entity_id
_entity_poly.type
_entity_poly.pdbx_seq_one_letter_code
_entity_poly.pdbx_strand_id
1 'polypeptide(L)'
;MATITDISRLLLAVLAALPPLSSAQSSYCSINECDLNRHTMCRFPSSTPASACGPVAANSVSAADQAEILQAHNDLRRAVKNGDYSSYGLPAAKSIPDLAWNSSLAAVAQRWANQCQTEHDECRNMPGMFVGQNLAWSGNRAKDWRQQVAVQWFSTELQYVQSTLNNLRYRGGGAIHLTQVIWAQTTQVGCAYMESTPPGYPYKKRIYFCNYGPRGNMHNQNVYETL
;
A
#
# COMPACT_ATOMS: atom_id res chain seq x y z
N MET A 1 -27.43 42.55 -52.72
CA MET A 1 -26.38 41.53 -52.86
C MET A 1 -25.76 41.32 -51.49
N ALA A 2 -25.84 40.09 -50.98
CA ALA A 2 -25.16 39.61 -49.77
C ALA A 2 -23.62 39.76 -49.92
N THR A 3 -22.77 39.81 -48.88
CA THR A 3 -22.65 38.86 -47.77
C THR A 3 -21.87 39.45 -46.59
N ILE A 4 -22.32 39.05 -45.39
CA ILE A 4 -21.64 39.12 -44.08
C ILE A 4 -20.54 38.05 -44.03
N THR A 5 -19.35 38.37 -43.49
CA THR A 5 -18.56 37.39 -42.73
C THR A 5 -17.80 38.05 -41.58
N ASP A 6 -18.32 37.73 -40.41
CA ASP A 6 -17.88 37.89 -39.04
C ASP A 6 -16.72 36.92 -38.73
N ILE A 7 -15.70 37.34 -37.95
CA ILE A 7 -14.85 36.40 -37.19
C ILE A 7 -14.56 37.02 -35.81
N SER A 8 -15.58 37.06 -34.97
CA SER A 8 -15.42 37.12 -33.52
C SER A 8 -14.72 35.85 -33.03
N ARG A 9 -13.54 35.99 -32.40
CA ARG A 9 -12.79 34.88 -31.79
C ARG A 9 -13.57 34.32 -30.59
N LEU A 10 -14.35 33.25 -30.79
CA LEU A 10 -14.89 32.45 -29.71
C LEU A 10 -13.76 31.63 -29.06
N LEU A 11 -13.35 32.03 -27.85
CA LEU A 11 -12.63 31.14 -26.94
C LEU A 11 -13.62 30.08 -26.42
N LEU A 12 -13.63 28.90 -27.02
CA LEU A 12 -14.27 27.72 -26.44
C LEU A 12 -13.41 27.26 -25.25
N ALA A 13 -13.77 27.68 -24.05
CA ALA A 13 -13.35 27.01 -22.83
C ALA A 13 -14.02 25.63 -22.80
N VAL A 14 -13.27 24.59 -23.14
CA VAL A 14 -13.70 23.20 -22.93
C VAL A 14 -13.64 22.94 -21.43
N LEU A 15 -14.75 23.16 -20.73
CA LEU A 15 -14.95 22.55 -19.41
C LEU A 15 -15.04 21.04 -19.65
N ALA A 16 -13.95 20.33 -19.40
CA ALA A 16 -14.00 18.89 -19.29
C ALA A 16 -14.89 18.55 -18.09
N ALA A 17 -16.14 18.17 -18.35
CA ALA A 17 -17.02 17.62 -17.33
C ALA A 17 -16.37 16.33 -16.83
N LEU A 18 -15.93 16.33 -15.56
CA LEU A 18 -15.46 15.11 -14.92
C LEU A 18 -16.61 14.09 -14.97
N PRO A 19 -16.36 12.85 -15.43
CA PRO A 19 -17.40 11.83 -15.41
C PRO A 19 -17.89 11.65 -13.97
N PRO A 20 -19.21 11.51 -13.75
CA PRO A 20 -19.75 11.31 -12.42
C PRO A 20 -19.09 10.09 -11.77
N LEU A 21 -18.70 10.24 -10.50
CA LEU A 21 -18.19 9.15 -9.67
C LEU A 21 -19.18 7.98 -9.70
N SER A 22 -18.66 6.75 -9.80
CA SER A 22 -19.49 5.55 -9.62
C SER A 22 -20.01 5.49 -8.17
N SER A 23 -21.15 4.82 -7.96
CA SER A 23 -21.76 4.66 -6.62
C SER A 23 -20.82 4.00 -5.61
N ALA A 24 -19.97 3.07 -6.08
CA ALA A 24 -18.94 2.43 -5.27
C ALA A 24 -17.78 3.38 -4.92
N GLN A 25 -17.55 4.43 -5.71
CA GLN A 25 -16.53 5.42 -5.40
C GLN A 25 -17.04 6.55 -4.49
N SER A 26 -18.32 6.90 -4.59
CA SER A 26 -18.96 7.84 -3.67
C SER A 26 -18.99 7.32 -2.22
N SER A 27 -19.07 6.01 -1.99
CA SER A 27 -19.09 5.45 -0.63
C SER A 27 -17.75 5.62 0.10
N TYR A 28 -16.62 5.65 -0.63
CA TYR A 28 -15.31 5.93 -0.05
C TYR A 28 -15.17 7.37 0.46
N CYS A 29 -15.97 8.31 -0.05
CA CYS A 29 -15.96 9.70 0.41
C CYS A 29 -16.62 9.88 1.79
N SER A 30 -17.39 8.89 2.23
CA SER A 30 -18.15 8.89 3.48
C SER A 30 -17.72 7.81 4.48
N ILE A 31 -16.50 7.28 4.36
CA ILE A 31 -15.95 6.34 5.33
C ILE A 31 -15.62 7.10 6.62
N ASN A 32 -16.30 6.76 7.71
CA ASN A 32 -16.18 7.46 9.01
C ASN A 32 -14.79 7.31 9.64
N GLU A 33 -14.08 6.22 9.35
CA GLU A 33 -12.70 6.00 9.79
C GLU A 33 -11.71 6.93 9.07
N CYS A 34 -12.17 7.70 8.09
CA CYS A 34 -11.44 8.77 7.44
C CYS A 34 -12.15 10.11 7.73
N ASP A 35 -11.41 11.22 7.82
CA ASP A 35 -12.09 12.51 7.69
C ASP A 35 -12.70 12.61 6.28
N LEU A 36 -13.82 13.31 6.17
CA LEU A 36 -14.59 13.44 4.92
C LEU A 36 -13.70 13.82 3.74
N ASN A 37 -13.87 13.10 2.62
CA ASN A 37 -13.15 13.29 1.35
C ASN A 37 -11.63 13.04 1.36
N ARG A 38 -11.03 12.60 2.48
CA ARG A 38 -9.58 12.32 2.54
C ARG A 38 -9.19 10.91 2.11
N HIS A 39 -10.17 10.02 1.95
CA HIS A 39 -9.90 8.66 1.50
C HIS A 39 -9.30 8.65 0.09
N THR A 40 -8.27 7.83 -0.14
CA THR A 40 -7.54 7.73 -1.43
C THR A 40 -8.47 7.54 -2.62
N MET A 41 -9.44 6.62 -2.51
CA MET A 41 -10.41 6.37 -3.58
C MET A 41 -11.37 7.55 -3.81
N CYS A 42 -11.62 8.39 -2.81
CA CYS A 42 -12.46 9.58 -2.99
C CYS A 42 -11.66 10.70 -3.67
N ARG A 43 -10.46 10.98 -3.16
CA ARG A 43 -9.58 12.05 -3.68
C ARG A 43 -9.10 11.77 -5.10
N PHE A 44 -8.88 10.50 -5.43
CA PHE A 44 -8.41 10.07 -6.74
C PHE A 44 -9.44 9.14 -7.39
N PRO A 45 -10.48 9.69 -8.05
CA PRO A 45 -11.54 8.89 -8.65
C PRO A 45 -11.04 8.04 -9.82
N SER A 46 -10.12 8.57 -10.61
CA SER A 46 -9.58 7.89 -11.79
C SER A 46 -8.61 6.77 -11.42
N SER A 47 -8.62 5.67 -12.17
CA SER A 47 -7.63 4.60 -12.06
C SER A 47 -6.42 4.86 -12.95
N THR A 48 -6.47 5.87 -13.80
CA THR A 48 -5.35 6.28 -14.64
C THR A 48 -4.22 6.83 -13.77
N PRO A 49 -2.96 6.43 -14.01
CA PRO A 49 -1.80 7.03 -13.35
C PRO A 49 -1.79 8.56 -13.51
N ALA A 50 -1.39 9.26 -12.46
CA ALA A 50 -1.27 10.72 -12.46
C ALA A 50 -0.23 11.17 -13.49
N SER A 51 -0.40 12.36 -14.06
CA SER A 51 0.58 12.94 -15.00
C SER A 51 1.98 13.06 -14.40
N ALA A 52 2.07 13.26 -13.08
CA ALA A 52 3.33 13.31 -12.32
C ALA A 52 4.15 12.00 -12.41
N CYS A 53 3.53 10.88 -12.79
CA CYS A 53 4.23 9.62 -13.03
C CYS A 53 5.12 9.65 -14.28
N GLY A 54 4.89 10.55 -15.24
CA GLY A 54 5.55 10.50 -16.54
C GLY A 54 5.25 9.20 -17.29
N PRO A 55 6.16 8.68 -18.13
CA PRO A 55 5.99 7.40 -18.80
C PRO A 55 5.81 6.25 -17.80
N VAL A 56 4.73 5.50 -17.93
CA VAL A 56 4.42 4.32 -17.10
C VAL A 56 4.80 3.06 -17.86
N ALA A 57 5.61 2.20 -17.24
CA ALA A 57 6.00 0.90 -17.77
C ALA A 57 5.10 -0.23 -17.26
N ALA A 58 4.67 -0.16 -15.99
CA ALA A 58 3.73 -1.09 -15.37
C ALA A 58 3.02 -0.44 -14.18
N ASN A 59 1.76 -0.81 -13.91
CA ASN A 59 0.97 -0.24 -12.81
C ASN A 59 -0.02 -1.25 -12.20
N SER A 60 0.40 -2.51 -12.12
CA SER A 60 -0.42 -3.59 -11.59
C SER A 60 0.45 -4.72 -11.03
N VAL A 61 -0.13 -5.51 -10.13
CA VAL A 61 0.46 -6.76 -9.64
C VAL A 61 -0.21 -7.92 -10.38
N SER A 62 0.57 -8.74 -11.09
CA SER A 62 0.03 -9.88 -11.83
C SER A 62 -0.50 -10.97 -10.89
N ALA A 63 -1.40 -11.85 -11.34
CA ALA A 63 -1.93 -12.92 -10.49
C ALA A 63 -0.84 -13.86 -9.94
N ALA A 64 0.21 -14.13 -10.72
CA ALA A 64 1.36 -14.89 -10.28
C ALA A 64 2.09 -14.16 -9.15
N ASP A 65 2.36 -12.86 -9.32
CA ASP A 65 3.01 -12.05 -8.29
C ASP A 65 2.14 -11.95 -7.02
N GLN A 66 0.81 -11.84 -7.14
CA GLN A 66 -0.10 -11.83 -5.99
C GLN A 66 0.04 -13.12 -5.15
N ALA A 67 0.08 -14.28 -5.81
CA ALA A 67 0.21 -15.57 -5.15
C ALA A 67 1.57 -15.70 -4.43
N GLU A 68 2.64 -15.30 -5.11
CA GLU A 68 3.98 -15.34 -4.54
C GLU A 68 4.14 -14.32 -3.38
N ILE A 69 3.57 -13.11 -3.48
CA ILE A 69 3.55 -12.11 -2.38
C ILE A 69 2.89 -12.71 -1.15
N LEU A 70 1.72 -13.31 -1.34
CA LEU A 70 0.94 -13.90 -0.27
C LEU A 70 1.69 -15.06 0.38
N GLN A 71 2.28 -15.93 -0.44
CA GLN A 71 3.06 -17.06 0.03
C GLN A 71 4.20 -16.60 0.93
N ALA A 72 4.96 -15.59 0.50
CA ALA A 72 6.13 -15.16 1.23
C ALA A 72 5.79 -14.42 2.55
N HIS A 73 4.66 -13.70 2.60
CA HIS A 73 4.12 -13.19 3.88
C HIS A 73 3.79 -14.34 4.84
N ASN A 74 3.14 -15.38 4.32
CA ASN A 74 2.69 -16.51 5.11
C ASN A 74 3.85 -17.42 5.55
N ASP A 75 4.88 -17.58 4.73
CA ASP A 75 6.13 -18.25 5.10
C ASP A 75 6.78 -17.57 6.31
N LEU A 76 6.91 -16.24 6.27
CA LEU A 76 7.45 -15.47 7.40
C LEU A 76 6.59 -15.62 8.66
N ARG A 77 5.27 -15.52 8.53
CA ARG A 77 4.35 -15.67 9.66
C ARG A 77 4.46 -17.05 10.31
N ARG A 78 4.60 -18.11 9.51
CA ARG A 78 4.85 -19.47 10.00
C ARG A 78 6.21 -19.62 10.68
N ALA A 79 7.27 -19.05 10.09
CA ALA A 79 8.61 -19.11 10.66
C ALA A 79 8.69 -18.41 12.03
N VAL A 80 8.09 -17.21 12.17
CA VAL A 80 7.97 -16.53 13.47
C VAL A 80 7.14 -17.36 14.45
N LYS A 81 6.00 -17.90 14.00
CA LYS A 81 5.16 -18.77 14.85
C LYS A 81 5.95 -19.96 15.40
N ASN A 82 6.80 -20.58 14.58
CA ASN A 82 7.61 -21.74 14.94
C ASN A 82 8.84 -21.40 15.80
N GLY A 83 9.14 -20.11 16.01
CA GLY A 83 10.24 -19.67 16.86
C GLY A 83 11.58 -19.55 16.14
N ASP A 84 11.61 -19.59 14.79
CA ASP A 84 12.82 -19.54 13.97
C ASP A 84 13.63 -18.24 14.18
N TYR A 85 12.99 -17.21 14.75
CA TYR A 85 13.58 -15.89 15.01
C TYR A 85 13.68 -15.53 16.50
N SER A 86 13.67 -16.54 17.38
CA SER A 86 13.78 -16.34 18.83
C SER A 86 15.06 -15.59 19.23
N SER A 87 16.17 -15.79 18.51
CA SER A 87 17.44 -15.09 18.74
C SER A 87 17.37 -13.57 18.48
N TYR A 88 16.38 -13.11 17.72
CA TYR A 88 16.14 -11.70 17.44
C TYR A 88 15.14 -11.06 18.41
N GLY A 89 14.66 -11.79 19.43
CA GLY A 89 13.63 -11.30 20.35
C GLY A 89 12.20 -11.50 19.85
N LEU A 90 11.99 -12.39 18.87
CA LEU A 90 10.68 -12.87 18.44
C LEU A 90 10.48 -14.31 18.92
N PRO A 91 10.04 -14.53 20.18
CA PRO A 91 9.73 -15.87 20.68
C PRO A 91 8.64 -16.55 19.84
N ALA A 92 8.59 -17.88 19.88
CA ALA A 92 7.52 -18.66 19.25
C ALA A 92 6.12 -18.17 19.67
N ALA A 93 5.22 -18.13 18.70
CA ALA A 93 3.88 -17.61 18.90
C ALA A 93 2.88 -18.76 19.09
N LYS A 94 1.91 -18.55 19.98
CA LYS A 94 0.74 -19.43 20.10
C LYS A 94 -0.07 -19.46 18.81
N SER A 95 -0.26 -18.30 18.17
CA SER A 95 -0.94 -18.20 16.88
C SER A 95 -0.53 -16.95 16.10
N ILE A 96 -0.21 -17.16 14.82
CA ILE A 96 -0.11 -16.13 13.77
C ILE A 96 -0.74 -16.76 12.52
N PRO A 97 -2.03 -16.51 12.24
CA PRO A 97 -2.74 -17.15 11.11
C PRO A 97 -2.17 -16.72 9.76
N ASP A 98 -2.25 -17.56 8.72
CA ASP A 98 -1.93 -17.13 7.35
C ASP A 98 -2.86 -15.99 6.90
N LEU A 99 -2.31 -15.06 6.13
CA LEU A 99 -3.07 -14.00 5.48
C LEU A 99 -3.81 -14.54 4.25
N ALA A 100 -4.93 -13.89 3.93
CA ALA A 100 -5.62 -14.02 2.65
C ALA A 100 -5.41 -12.78 1.78
N TRP A 101 -5.36 -12.97 0.45
CA TRP A 101 -5.34 -11.83 -0.48
C TRP A 101 -6.69 -11.12 -0.50
N ASN A 102 -6.69 -9.79 -0.43
CA ASN A 102 -7.89 -8.97 -0.55
C ASN A 102 -7.76 -7.98 -1.71
N SER A 103 -8.58 -8.18 -2.75
CA SER A 103 -8.57 -7.35 -3.95
C SER A 103 -9.02 -5.91 -3.72
N SER A 104 -9.84 -5.64 -2.70
CA SER A 104 -10.24 -4.26 -2.35
C SER A 104 -9.09 -3.49 -1.72
N LEU A 105 -8.35 -4.12 -0.79
CA LEU A 105 -7.12 -3.54 -0.22
C LEU A 105 -6.08 -3.26 -1.31
N ALA A 106 -5.91 -4.20 -2.25
CA ALA A 106 -5.03 -4.05 -3.40
C ALA A 106 -5.48 -2.90 -4.32
N ALA A 107 -6.78 -2.76 -4.59
CA ALA A 107 -7.32 -1.68 -5.41
C ALA A 107 -7.08 -0.29 -4.78
N VAL A 108 -7.25 -0.15 -3.46
CA VAL A 108 -6.93 1.10 -2.74
C VAL A 108 -5.42 1.37 -2.76
N ALA A 109 -4.59 0.37 -2.51
CA ALA A 109 -3.13 0.49 -2.60
C ALA A 109 -2.69 0.91 -4.02
N GLN A 110 -3.30 0.35 -5.06
CA GLN A 110 -2.96 0.66 -6.45
C GLN A 110 -3.42 2.06 -6.83
N ARG A 111 -4.55 2.52 -6.28
CA ARG A 111 -4.99 3.90 -6.44
C ARG A 111 -3.96 4.90 -5.92
N TRP A 112 -3.34 4.58 -4.78
CA TRP A 112 -2.27 5.40 -4.22
C TRP A 112 -0.96 5.28 -4.99
N ALA A 113 -0.56 4.07 -5.38
CA ALA A 113 0.62 3.84 -6.22
C ALA A 113 0.55 4.62 -7.55
N ASN A 114 -0.66 4.77 -8.10
CA ASN A 114 -0.93 5.55 -9.30
C ASN A 114 -0.67 7.07 -9.15
N GLN A 115 -0.36 7.56 -7.96
CA GLN A 115 0.04 8.96 -7.73
C GLN A 115 1.56 9.16 -7.78
N CYS A 116 2.34 8.08 -7.86
CA CYS A 116 3.81 8.08 -7.94
C CYS A 116 4.55 8.78 -6.78
N GLN A 117 3.85 8.95 -5.65
CA GLN A 117 4.39 9.45 -4.39
C GLN A 117 5.11 8.33 -3.62
N THR A 118 6.14 8.70 -2.85
CA THR A 118 6.91 7.78 -2.00
C THR A 118 6.69 8.08 -0.52
N GLU A 119 5.42 8.19 -0.17
CA GLU A 119 4.93 8.42 1.19
C GLU A 119 3.64 7.63 1.39
N HIS A 120 3.16 7.57 2.64
CA HIS A 120 1.87 6.97 2.95
C HIS A 120 0.73 7.91 2.58
N ASP A 121 -0.37 7.36 2.04
CA ASP A 121 -1.61 8.11 1.85
C ASP A 121 -2.25 8.56 3.17
N GLU A 122 -3.08 9.60 3.09
CA GLU A 122 -3.75 10.17 4.25
C GLU A 122 -4.78 9.22 4.86
N CYS A 123 -5.59 8.54 4.04
CA CYS A 123 -6.54 7.54 4.52
C CYS A 123 -6.85 6.45 3.49
N ARG A 124 -6.85 5.19 3.96
CA ARG A 124 -7.05 3.96 3.19
C ARG A 124 -7.99 2.96 3.86
N ASN A 125 -8.70 3.42 4.89
CA ASN A 125 -9.52 2.56 5.74
C ASN A 125 -10.70 2.00 4.94
N MET A 126 -11.13 0.81 5.32
CA MET A 126 -12.34 0.18 4.78
C MET A 126 -13.48 0.37 5.80
N PRO A 127 -14.76 0.26 5.40
CA PRO A 127 -15.88 0.39 6.34
C PRO A 127 -15.72 -0.53 7.56
N GLY A 128 -15.70 0.04 8.76
CA GLY A 128 -15.53 -0.71 10.01
C GLY A 128 -14.13 -1.25 10.27
N MET A 129 -13.11 -0.88 9.47
CA MET A 129 -11.77 -1.47 9.57
C MET A 129 -10.67 -0.46 9.23
N PHE A 130 -9.83 -0.16 10.24
CA PHE A 130 -8.56 0.54 10.03
C PHE A 130 -7.57 -0.34 9.26
N VAL A 131 -6.84 0.27 8.32
CA VAL A 131 -5.94 -0.44 7.40
C VAL A 131 -4.51 0.08 7.54
N GLY A 132 -3.58 -0.85 7.79
CA GLY A 132 -2.14 -0.58 7.85
C GLY A 132 -1.53 -0.54 6.45
N GLN A 133 -0.30 -0.04 6.34
CA GLN A 133 0.39 0.01 5.05
C GLN A 133 1.90 -0.11 5.21
N ASN A 134 2.51 -0.95 4.37
CA ASN A 134 3.96 -0.94 4.14
C ASN A 134 4.26 -0.31 2.79
N LEU A 135 5.41 0.39 2.71
CA LEU A 135 5.90 1.07 1.51
C LEU A 135 7.34 0.64 1.23
N ALA A 136 7.63 0.31 -0.02
CA ALA A 136 8.99 0.18 -0.52
C ALA A 136 9.11 0.88 -1.87
N TRP A 137 10.30 1.39 -2.18
CA TRP A 137 10.57 1.89 -3.52
C TRP A 137 12.03 1.67 -3.92
N SER A 138 12.27 1.61 -5.23
CA SER A 138 13.62 1.53 -5.79
C SER A 138 13.72 2.31 -7.10
N GLY A 139 14.94 2.77 -7.41
CA GLY A 139 15.25 3.46 -8.66
C GLY A 139 16.08 2.59 -9.61
N ASN A 140 17.36 2.97 -9.75
CA ASN A 140 18.41 2.38 -10.59
C ASN A 140 18.64 0.86 -10.51
N ARG A 141 17.92 0.12 -9.67
CA ARG A 141 17.99 -1.35 -9.60
C ARG A 141 16.60 -1.92 -9.88
N ALA A 142 16.52 -2.78 -10.88
CA ALA A 142 15.39 -3.71 -11.02
C ALA A 142 15.49 -4.70 -9.87
N LYS A 143 14.98 -4.31 -8.70
CA LYS A 143 14.79 -5.26 -7.62
C LYS A 143 13.46 -5.96 -7.85
N ASP A 144 13.54 -7.27 -7.89
CA ASP A 144 12.41 -8.18 -7.83
C ASP A 144 11.47 -7.77 -6.69
N TRP A 145 10.17 -7.72 -6.97
CA TRP A 145 9.15 -7.41 -5.97
C TRP A 145 9.28 -8.38 -4.77
N ARG A 146 9.68 -9.64 -5.03
CA ARG A 146 9.93 -10.68 -4.02
C ARG A 146 10.93 -10.23 -2.99
N GLN A 147 12.05 -9.70 -3.47
CA GLN A 147 13.12 -9.27 -2.59
C GLN A 147 12.65 -8.09 -1.74
N GLN A 148 11.98 -7.10 -2.30
CA GLN A 148 11.65 -5.88 -1.55
C GLN A 148 10.50 -6.06 -0.55
N VAL A 149 9.41 -6.69 -0.98
CA VAL A 149 8.17 -6.80 -0.19
C VAL A 149 8.22 -8.00 0.77
N ALA A 150 8.87 -9.09 0.39
CA ALA A 150 8.83 -10.32 1.18
C ALA A 150 10.12 -10.61 1.98
N VAL A 151 11.29 -10.23 1.47
CA VAL A 151 12.58 -10.66 2.07
C VAL A 151 13.36 -9.49 2.68
N GLN A 152 13.29 -8.30 2.10
CA GLN A 152 14.19 -7.20 2.42
C GLN A 152 13.68 -6.37 3.59
N TRP A 153 12.38 -6.06 3.68
CA TRP A 153 11.80 -5.52 4.92
C TRP A 153 12.18 -6.40 6.10
N PHE A 154 12.00 -7.70 5.93
CA PHE A 154 12.25 -8.66 6.99
C PHE A 154 13.72 -8.70 7.43
N SER A 155 14.62 -9.06 6.52
CA SER A 155 16.04 -9.29 6.86
C SER A 155 16.75 -8.05 7.40
N THR A 156 16.38 -6.86 6.91
CA THR A 156 17.03 -5.61 7.33
C THR A 156 16.46 -5.04 8.64
N GLU A 157 15.25 -5.45 9.04
CA GLU A 157 14.58 -4.97 10.25
C GLU A 157 14.76 -5.86 11.47
N LEU A 158 15.21 -7.10 11.30
CA LEU A 158 15.46 -8.03 12.42
C LEU A 158 16.35 -7.42 13.51
N GLN A 159 17.36 -6.63 13.12
CA GLN A 159 18.26 -5.92 14.05
C GLN A 159 17.56 -4.85 14.92
N TYR A 160 16.37 -4.39 14.52
CA TYR A 160 15.60 -3.35 15.22
C TYR A 160 14.45 -3.93 16.04
N VAL A 161 14.24 -5.25 16.07
CA VAL A 161 13.13 -5.87 16.81
C VAL A 161 13.14 -5.48 18.28
N GLN A 162 14.30 -5.61 18.94
CA GLN A 162 14.42 -5.34 20.38
C GLN A 162 14.22 -3.86 20.75
N SER A 163 14.53 -2.93 19.85
CA SER A 163 14.25 -1.51 20.06
C SER A 163 12.82 -1.11 19.69
N THR A 164 12.14 -1.90 18.85
CA THR A 164 10.77 -1.67 18.40
C THR A 164 9.72 -2.28 19.35
N LEU A 165 10.07 -3.38 20.01
CA LEU A 165 9.19 -4.16 20.87
C LEU A 165 9.69 -4.17 22.32
N ASN A 166 8.77 -4.01 23.27
CA ASN A 166 9.03 -4.27 24.68
C ASN A 166 8.13 -5.42 25.13
N ASN A 167 8.70 -6.62 25.31
CA ASN A 167 7.96 -7.86 25.59
C ASN A 167 6.81 -8.07 24.59
N LEU A 168 7.13 -8.05 23.29
CA LEU A 168 6.18 -8.07 22.16
C LEU A 168 5.18 -6.91 22.06
N ARG A 169 5.17 -5.98 23.02
CA ARG A 169 4.33 -4.78 22.92
C ARG A 169 4.99 -3.80 21.96
N TYR A 170 4.25 -3.41 20.94
CA TYR A 170 4.71 -2.44 19.95
C TYR A 170 4.89 -1.06 20.57
N ARG A 171 6.11 -0.50 20.47
CA ARG A 171 6.44 0.84 20.97
C ARG A 171 6.76 1.84 19.85
N GLY A 172 6.81 1.38 18.60
CA GLY A 172 7.35 2.15 17.48
C GLY A 172 8.86 1.91 17.35
N GLY A 173 9.41 2.10 16.16
CA GLY A 173 10.83 1.85 15.91
C GLY A 173 11.12 1.40 14.48
N GLY A 174 12.34 0.91 14.28
CA GLY A 174 12.87 0.56 12.96
C GLY A 174 12.30 -0.73 12.35
N ALA A 175 11.65 -1.60 13.14
CA ALA A 175 11.05 -2.84 12.65
C ALA A 175 9.56 -2.69 12.28
N ILE A 176 9.18 -1.52 11.76
CA ILE A 176 7.77 -1.15 11.54
C ILE A 176 7.12 -1.98 10.43
N HIS A 177 7.85 -2.31 9.36
CA HIS A 177 7.29 -3.09 8.26
C HIS A 177 7.13 -4.56 8.67
N LEU A 178 8.14 -5.11 9.34
CA LEU A 178 8.15 -6.46 9.88
C LEU A 178 6.99 -6.67 10.84
N THR A 179 6.86 -5.81 11.86
CA THR A 179 5.83 -5.93 12.89
C THR A 179 4.41 -5.89 12.33
N GLN A 180 4.16 -5.16 11.23
CA GLN A 180 2.88 -5.21 10.52
C GLN A 180 2.65 -6.57 9.85
N VAL A 181 3.66 -7.14 9.18
CA VAL A 181 3.52 -8.43 8.49
C VAL A 181 3.21 -9.57 9.47
N ILE A 182 3.83 -9.56 10.65
CA ILE A 182 3.69 -10.64 11.65
C ILE A 182 2.61 -10.36 12.70
N TRP A 183 1.82 -9.30 12.51
CA TRP A 183 0.74 -8.93 13.42
C TRP A 183 -0.36 -10.00 13.41
N ALA A 184 -0.61 -10.67 14.55
CA ALA A 184 -1.50 -11.83 14.61
C ALA A 184 -2.95 -11.48 14.23
N GLN A 185 -3.42 -10.29 14.58
CA GLN A 185 -4.80 -9.86 14.29
C GLN A 185 -5.00 -9.42 12.83
N THR A 186 -3.92 -9.15 12.08
CA THR A 186 -4.01 -8.88 10.64
C THR A 186 -4.30 -10.20 9.93
N THR A 187 -5.33 -10.21 9.08
CA THR A 187 -5.82 -11.43 8.41
C THR A 187 -5.79 -11.31 6.89
N GLN A 188 -5.65 -10.09 6.36
CA GLN A 188 -5.76 -9.83 4.94
C GLN A 188 -4.68 -8.87 4.47
N VAL A 189 -4.21 -9.07 3.24
CA VAL A 189 -3.24 -8.20 2.56
C VAL A 189 -3.66 -7.97 1.11
N GLY A 190 -3.44 -6.76 0.61
CA GLY A 190 -3.56 -6.45 -0.81
C GLY A 190 -2.51 -5.45 -1.21
N CYS A 191 -1.74 -5.77 -2.26
CA CYS A 191 -0.58 -4.99 -2.66
C CYS A 191 -0.73 -4.36 -4.05
N ALA A 192 0.14 -3.40 -4.32
CA ALA A 192 0.18 -2.59 -5.52
C ALA A 192 1.60 -2.39 -6.03
N TYR A 193 1.69 -2.11 -7.33
CA TYR A 193 2.95 -1.87 -8.02
C TYR A 193 2.83 -0.71 -8.99
N MET A 194 3.87 0.11 -9.06
CA MET A 194 4.02 1.16 -10.06
C MET A 194 5.47 1.22 -10.52
N GLU A 195 5.71 1.03 -11.81
CA GLU A 195 6.97 1.30 -12.49
C GLU A 195 6.76 2.45 -13.48
N SER A 196 7.42 3.57 -13.23
CA SER A 196 7.28 4.78 -14.05
C SER A 196 8.58 5.57 -14.12
N THR A 197 8.65 6.56 -14.99
CA THR A 197 9.79 7.49 -15.10
C THR A 197 9.29 8.92 -14.84
N PRO A 198 9.17 9.33 -13.56
CA PRO A 198 8.69 10.67 -13.22
C PRO A 198 9.62 11.76 -13.78
N PRO A 199 9.10 12.94 -14.14
CA PRO A 199 9.92 14.07 -14.58
C PRO A 199 11.03 14.39 -13.58
N GLY A 200 12.26 14.59 -14.07
CA GLY A 200 13.44 14.86 -13.23
C GLY A 200 14.14 13.61 -12.67
N TYR A 201 13.61 12.40 -12.90
CA TYR A 201 14.30 11.15 -12.55
C TYR A 201 15.00 10.55 -13.77
N PRO A 202 16.32 10.27 -13.70
CA PRO A 202 17.06 9.72 -14.84
C PRO A 202 16.83 8.21 -15.05
N TYR A 203 15.98 7.58 -14.23
CA TYR A 203 15.74 6.14 -14.24
C TYR A 203 14.30 5.80 -13.87
N LYS A 204 13.90 4.56 -14.16
CA LYS A 204 12.61 4.01 -13.74
C LYS A 204 12.53 3.94 -12.21
N LYS A 205 11.50 4.54 -11.63
CA LYS A 205 11.10 4.44 -10.23
C LYS A 205 10.07 3.33 -10.09
N ARG A 206 10.31 2.42 -9.14
CA ARG A 206 9.44 1.31 -8.77
C ARG A 206 8.91 1.54 -7.37
N ILE A 207 7.59 1.51 -7.19
CA ILE A 207 6.93 1.76 -5.92
C ILE A 207 6.05 0.56 -5.62
N TYR A 208 6.12 0.09 -4.37
CA TYR A 208 5.37 -1.02 -3.83
C TYR A 208 4.61 -0.54 -2.60
N PHE A 209 3.31 -0.82 -2.57
CA PHE A 209 2.49 -0.65 -1.38
C PHE A 209 1.80 -1.96 -1.05
N CYS A 210 1.72 -2.31 0.24
CA CYS A 210 0.86 -3.39 0.72
C CYS A 210 -0.04 -2.83 1.81
N ASN A 211 -1.35 -2.96 1.64
CA ASN A 211 -2.36 -2.60 2.62
C ASN A 211 -2.75 -3.83 3.44
N TYR A 212 -2.86 -3.67 4.76
CA TYR A 212 -3.08 -4.75 5.72
C TYR A 212 -4.35 -4.53 6.52
N GLY A 213 -5.25 -5.52 6.53
CA GLY A 213 -6.54 -5.46 7.19
C GLY A 213 -6.74 -6.59 8.21
N PRO A 214 -7.18 -6.28 9.44
CA PRO A 214 -7.07 -4.99 10.13
C PRO A 214 -5.61 -4.52 10.29
N ARG A 215 -5.40 -3.23 10.55
CA ARG A 215 -4.06 -2.66 10.79
C ARG A 215 -3.35 -3.34 11.96
N GLY A 216 -2.04 -3.46 11.83
CA GLY A 216 -1.15 -3.77 12.94
C GLY A 216 -0.60 -2.51 13.59
N ASN A 217 0.54 -2.67 14.25
CA ASN A 217 1.35 -1.58 14.80
C ASN A 217 0.53 -0.63 15.69
N MET A 218 -0.35 -1.21 16.50
CA MET A 218 -1.11 -0.46 17.49
C MET A 218 -0.24 -0.29 18.74
N HIS A 219 0.00 0.97 19.12
CA HIS A 219 0.86 1.27 20.26
C HIS A 219 0.38 0.55 21.52
N ASN A 220 1.32 -0.03 22.27
CA ASN A 220 1.09 -0.80 23.49
C ASN A 220 0.32 -2.11 23.35
N GLN A 221 -0.05 -2.52 22.13
CA GLN A 221 -0.62 -3.84 21.87
C GLN A 221 0.47 -4.86 21.54
N ASN A 222 0.19 -6.13 21.83
CA ASN A 222 1.07 -7.23 21.47
C ASN A 222 1.01 -7.49 19.96
N VAL A 223 2.16 -7.73 19.35
CA VAL A 223 2.24 -8.17 17.95
C VAL A 223 1.56 -9.54 17.78
N TYR A 224 1.78 -10.45 18.73
CA TYR A 224 1.14 -11.77 18.82
C TYR A 224 1.20 -12.29 20.28
N GLU A 225 0.48 -13.37 20.57
CA GLU A 225 0.57 -14.07 21.85
C GLU A 225 1.68 -15.14 21.81
N THR A 226 2.48 -15.26 22.86
CA THR A 226 3.40 -16.38 23.04
C THR A 226 2.67 -17.62 23.54
N LEU A 227 3.34 -18.77 23.42
CA LEU A 227 2.98 -19.97 24.18
C LEU A 227 2.98 -19.71 25.68
#